data_AF-A0A848P564-F1
#
_entry.id   AF-A0A848P564-F1
#
_cell.length_a   1.000
_cell.length_b   1.000
_cell.length_c   1.000
_cell.angle_alpha   90.00
_cell.angle_beta   90.00
_cell.angle_gamma   90.00
#
_symmetry.space_group_name_H-M   'P 1'
#
loop_
_entity.id
_entity.type
_entity.pdbx_description
1 polymer ?
#
loop_
_entity_poly.entity_id
_entity_poly.type
_entity_poly.pdbx_seq_one_letter_code
_entity_poly.pdbx_strand_id
1 'polypeptide(L)'
;MTYRKRQYLAGALAAREFLRRTQSDLRMHRKYRPSVLRWEVAFAVDDRSLDYHAGFFDAIGAYLLITLEGVLVDPYRWEVLDLLERAEN
;
A
#
# COMPACT_ATOMS: atom_id res chain seq x y z
N MET A 1 -13.65 -11.70 -12.36
CA MET A 1 -13.20 -11.03 -11.12
C MET A 1 -14.40 -10.43 -10.40
N THR A 2 -14.65 -10.78 -9.13
CA THR A 2 -15.81 -10.28 -8.36
C THR A 2 -15.67 -8.79 -8.02
N TYR A 3 -16.76 -8.10 -7.70
CA TYR A 3 -16.73 -6.67 -7.32
C TYR A 3 -15.87 -6.43 -6.06
N ARG A 4 -16.02 -7.26 -5.03
CA ARG A 4 -15.21 -7.22 -3.80
C ARG A 4 -13.72 -7.38 -4.09
N LYS A 5 -13.33 -8.38 -4.89
CA LYS A 5 -11.92 -8.58 -5.27
C LYS A 5 -11.36 -7.38 -6.04
N ARG A 6 -12.16 -6.72 -6.88
CA ARG A 6 -11.74 -5.48 -7.57
C ARG A 6 -11.47 -4.34 -6.61
N GLN A 7 -12.32 -4.15 -5.59
CA GLN A 7 -12.11 -3.14 -4.55
C GLN A 7 -10.85 -3.43 -3.73
N TYR A 8 -10.65 -4.70 -3.35
CA TYR A 8 -9.45 -5.15 -2.66
C TYR A 8 -8.17 -4.84 -3.45
N LEU A 9 -8.08 -5.28 -4.71
CA LEU A 9 -6.89 -4.98 -5.54
C LEU A 9 -6.71 -3.47 -5.76
N ALA A 10 -7.79 -2.69 -5.87
CA ALA A 10 -7.69 -1.24 -5.99
C ALA A 10 -7.09 -0.60 -4.73
N GLY A 11 -7.44 -1.10 -3.54
CA GLY A 11 -6.83 -0.69 -2.27
C GLY A 11 -5.34 -0.99 -2.23
N ALA A 12 -4.95 -2.20 -2.64
CA ALA A 12 -3.55 -2.62 -2.70
C ALA A 12 -2.70 -1.74 -3.65
N LEU A 13 -3.25 -1.38 -4.81
CA LEU A 13 -2.58 -0.46 -5.74
C LEU A 13 -2.43 0.94 -5.13
N ALA A 14 -3.44 1.43 -4.42
CA ALA A 14 -3.38 2.74 -3.78
C ALA A 14 -2.32 2.78 -2.66
N ALA A 15 -2.15 1.70 -1.91
CA ALA A 15 -1.07 1.56 -0.94
C ALA A 15 0.31 1.62 -1.61
N ARG A 16 0.51 0.94 -2.74
CA ARG A 16 1.76 1.04 -3.51
C ARG A 16 2.03 2.48 -3.96
N GLU A 17 1.01 3.19 -4.44
CA GLU A 17 1.15 4.58 -4.85
C GLU A 17 1.46 5.52 -3.67
N PHE A 18 0.83 5.30 -2.53
CA PHE A 18 1.15 5.99 -1.28
C PHE A 18 2.63 5.78 -0.88
N LEU A 19 3.15 4.56 -0.99
CA LEU A 19 4.55 4.25 -0.71
C LEU A 19 5.50 4.94 -1.69
N ARG A 20 5.16 5.00 -2.99
CA ARG A 20 5.93 5.73 -4.01
C ARG A 20 6.05 7.21 -3.67
N ARG A 21 4.91 7.86 -3.37
CA ARG A 21 4.88 9.27 -2.94
C ARG A 21 5.71 9.49 -1.68
N THR A 22 5.53 8.64 -0.67
CA THR A 22 6.27 8.74 0.60
C THR A 22 7.79 8.61 0.40
N GLN A 23 8.24 7.65 -0.42
CA GLN A 23 9.66 7.50 -0.73
C GLN A 23 10.21 8.68 -1.54
N SER A 24 9.45 9.20 -2.51
CA SER A 24 9.83 10.38 -3.27
C SER A 24 10.00 11.60 -2.36
N ASP A 25 9.03 11.87 -1.51
CA ASP A 25 9.07 12.99 -0.55
C ASP A 25 10.24 12.85 0.42
N LEU A 26 10.51 11.64 0.93
CA LEU A 26 11.67 11.36 1.76
C LEU A 26 12.98 11.63 1.03
N ARG A 27 13.12 11.22 -0.23
CA ARG A 27 14.33 11.46 -1.03
C ARG A 27 14.54 12.94 -1.32
N MET A 28 13.48 13.65 -1.68
CA MET A 28 13.54 15.07 -2.08
C MET A 28 13.72 16.00 -0.88
N HIS A 29 13.02 15.74 0.23
CA HIS A 29 12.93 16.66 1.36
C HIS A 29 13.68 16.18 2.61
N ARG A 30 14.14 14.92 2.64
CA ARG A 30 14.82 14.29 3.81
C ARG A 30 14.05 14.42 5.12
N LYS A 31 12.72 14.50 5.03
CA LYS A 31 11.82 14.65 6.18
C LYS A 31 10.82 13.53 6.22
N TYR A 32 10.87 12.71 7.25
CA TYR A 32 9.83 11.72 7.53
C TYR A 32 8.65 12.39 8.23
N ARG A 33 7.45 12.21 7.69
CA ARG A 33 6.21 12.77 8.23
C ARG A 33 5.23 11.63 8.53
N PRO A 34 5.27 11.03 9.74
CA PRO A 34 4.41 9.89 10.09
C PRO A 34 2.92 10.23 10.01
N SER A 35 2.57 11.51 10.18
CA SER A 35 1.19 11.97 10.03
C SER A 35 0.61 11.72 8.65
N VAL A 36 1.42 11.64 7.59
CA VAL A 36 0.95 11.54 6.20
C VAL A 36 0.16 10.25 5.97
N LEU A 37 0.52 9.13 6.61
CA LEU A 37 -0.30 7.91 6.55
C LEU A 37 -1.68 8.13 7.17
N ARG A 38 -1.75 8.83 8.31
CA ARG A 38 -3.02 9.15 8.97
C ARG A 38 -3.90 10.05 8.09
N TRP A 39 -3.30 11.02 7.40
CA TRP A 39 -4.00 11.86 6.42
C TRP A 39 -4.49 11.04 5.22
N GLU A 40 -3.66 10.14 4.67
CA GLU A 40 -4.06 9.30 3.54
C GLU A 40 -5.26 8.42 3.90
N VAL A 41 -5.24 7.81 5.09
CA VAL A 41 -6.36 7.00 5.58
C VAL A 41 -7.63 7.85 5.72
N ALA A 42 -7.53 9.00 6.39
CA ALA A 42 -8.70 9.84 6.68
C ALA A 42 -9.33 10.49 5.43
N PHE A 43 -8.57 10.74 4.37
CA PHE A 43 -9.06 11.54 3.23
C PHE A 43 -9.12 10.78 1.89
N ALA A 44 -8.28 9.76 1.69
CA ALA A 44 -8.24 9.01 0.44
C ALA A 44 -8.87 7.61 0.56
N VAL A 45 -8.87 7.06 1.77
CA VAL A 45 -9.34 5.69 2.04
C VAL A 45 -10.72 5.68 2.71
N ASP A 46 -11.01 6.58 3.64
CA ASP A 46 -12.19 6.50 4.53
C ASP A 46 -13.56 6.37 3.84
N ASP A 47 -13.76 7.01 2.68
CA ASP A 47 -15.02 6.94 1.91
C ASP A 47 -15.09 5.72 0.96
N ARG A 48 -14.21 4.73 1.15
CA ARG A 48 -14.13 3.52 0.32
C ARG A 48 -14.75 2.32 1.01
N SER A 49 -14.96 1.26 0.23
CA SER A 49 -15.49 0.00 0.76
C SER A 49 -14.52 -0.67 1.74
N LEU A 50 -15.02 -1.50 2.66
CA LEU A 50 -14.18 -2.27 3.58
C LEU A 50 -13.17 -3.17 2.84
N ASP A 51 -13.54 -3.72 1.68
CA ASP A 51 -12.62 -4.52 0.86
C ASP A 51 -11.44 -3.68 0.37
N TYR A 52 -11.68 -2.42 0.00
CA TYR A 52 -10.62 -1.49 -0.38
C TYR A 52 -9.68 -1.19 0.81
N HIS A 53 -10.24 -0.96 2.01
CA HIS A 53 -9.43 -0.76 3.21
C HIS A 53 -8.55 -1.97 3.49
N ALA A 54 -9.11 -3.19 3.40
CA ALA A 54 -8.36 -4.42 3.60
C ALA A 54 -7.17 -4.52 2.63
N GLY A 55 -7.40 -4.32 1.33
CA GLY A 55 -6.32 -4.37 0.34
C GLY A 55 -5.25 -3.30 0.56
N PHE A 56 -5.65 -2.10 0.97
CA PHE A 56 -4.70 -1.03 1.29
C PHE A 56 -3.81 -1.39 2.48
N PHE A 57 -4.39 -1.86 3.58
CA PHE A 57 -3.62 -2.20 4.77
C PHE A 57 -2.79 -3.47 4.62
N ASP A 58 -3.31 -4.49 3.91
CA ASP A 58 -2.57 -5.72 3.64
C ASP A 58 -1.32 -5.44 2.79
N ALA A 59 -1.42 -4.58 1.78
CA ALA A 59 -0.28 -4.15 1.00
C ALA A 59 0.75 -3.40 1.87
N ILE A 60 0.33 -2.47 2.73
CA ILE A 60 1.27 -1.80 3.65
C ILE A 60 1.93 -2.83 4.59
N GLY A 61 1.16 -3.76 5.14
CA GLY A 61 1.66 -4.83 6.01
C GLY A 61 2.69 -5.71 5.30
N ALA A 62 2.40 -6.15 4.09
CA ALA A 62 3.32 -6.95 3.27
C ALA A 62 4.62 -6.18 2.98
N TYR A 63 4.53 -4.90 2.60
CA TYR A 63 5.71 -4.05 2.41
C TYR A 63 6.57 -3.98 3.69
N LEU A 64 5.95 -3.77 4.85
CA LEU A 64 6.65 -3.69 6.13
C LEU A 64 7.32 -5.01 6.48
N LEU A 65 6.61 -6.13 6.38
CA LEU A 65 7.15 -7.46 6.69
C LEU A 65 8.38 -7.78 5.83
N ILE A 66 8.26 -7.63 4.51
CA ILE A 66 9.37 -7.89 3.57
C ILE A 66 10.56 -6.97 3.88
N THR A 67 10.29 -5.69 4.18
CA THR A 67 11.34 -4.73 4.54
C THR A 67 12.03 -5.10 5.86
N LEU A 68 11.27 -5.57 6.85
CA LEU A 68 11.78 -5.99 8.15
C LEU A 68 12.60 -7.29 8.07
N GLU A 69 12.34 -8.13 7.07
CA GLU A 69 13.18 -9.27 6.70
C GLU A 69 14.50 -8.87 6.01
N GLY A 70 14.74 -7.56 5.83
CA GLY A 70 15.95 -7.03 5.21
C GLY A 70 15.90 -6.95 3.68
N VAL A 71 14.74 -7.24 3.07
CA VAL A 71 14.56 -7.14 1.63
C VAL A 71 14.10 -5.74 1.26
N LEU A 72 14.92 -5.03 0.47
CA LEU A 72 14.55 -3.71 -0.04
C LEU A 72 13.45 -3.84 -1.10
N VAL A 73 12.24 -3.42 -0.75
CA VAL A 73 11.12 -3.34 -1.69
C VAL A 73 11.17 -1.99 -2.40
N ASP A 74 11.29 -2.00 -3.73
CA ASP A 74 11.13 -0.82 -4.58
C ASP A 74 9.67 -0.67 -5.01
N PRO A 75 8.88 0.28 -4.45
CA PRO A 75 7.47 0.47 -4.79
C PRO A 75 7.23 0.81 -6.28
N TYR A 76 8.25 1.23 -7.02
CA TYR A 76 8.14 1.51 -8.46
C TYR A 76 8.12 0.22 -9.29
N ARG A 77 8.75 -0.84 -8.79
CA ARG A 77 8.88 -2.16 -9.45
C ARG A 77 8.11 -3.25 -8.73
N TRP A 78 7.48 -2.93 -7.60
CA TRP A 78 6.81 -3.90 -6.76
C TRP A 78 5.49 -4.36 -7.38
N GLU A 79 5.44 -5.64 -7.77
CA GLU A 79 4.26 -6.34 -8.28
C GLU A 79 3.34 -6.76 -7.12
N VAL A 80 2.75 -5.76 -6.45
CA VAL A 80 1.92 -5.96 -5.25
C VAL A 80 0.74 -6.92 -5.47
N LEU A 81 0.16 -6.95 -6.67
CA LEU A 81 -1.00 -7.79 -6.97
C LEU A 81 -0.61 -9.27 -7.04
N ASP A 82 0.47 -9.59 -7.74
CA ASP A 82 1.01 -10.95 -7.84
C ASP A 82 1.37 -11.53 -6.47
N LEU A 83 1.88 -10.68 -5.56
CA LEU A 83 2.21 -11.09 -4.20
C LEU A 83 0.95 -11.43 -3.38
N LEU A 84 -0.08 -10.59 -3.46
CA LEU A 84 -1.33 -10.82 -2.74
C LEU A 84 -2.14 -11.99 -3.30
N GLU A 85 -2.14 -12.17 -4.62
CA GLU A 85 -2.77 -13.34 -5.26
C GLU A 85 -2.10 -14.67 -4.88
N ARG A 86 -0.79 -14.66 -4.58
CA ARG A 86 -0.07 -15.83 -4.05
C ARG A 86 -0.36 -16.11 -2.58
N ALA A 87 -0.70 -15.09 -1.79
CA ALA A 87 -1.04 -15.24 -0.37
C ALA A 87 -2.48 -15.73 -0.13
N GLU A 88 -3.38 -15.57 -1.12
CA GLU A 88 -4.75 -16.09 -1.09
C GLU A 88 -4.85 -17.60 -1.43
N ASN A 89 -3.77 -18.24 -1.90
CA ASN A 89 -3.70 -19.67 -2.23
C ASN A 89 -2.89 -20.46 -1.20
#